data_AF-A0AAD1T8Z3-F1
#
_entry.id   AF-A0AAD1T8Z3-F1
#
_cell.length_a   1.000
_cell.length_b   1.000
_cell.length_c   1.000
_cell.angle_alpha   90.00
_cell.angle_beta   90.00
_cell.angle_gamma   90.00
#
_symmetry.space_group_name_H-M   'P 1'
#
loop_
_entity.id
_entity.type
_entity.pdbx_description
1 polymer ?
#
loop_
_entity_poly.entity_id
_entity_poly.type
_entity_poly.pdbx_seq_one_letter_code
_entity_poly.pdbx_strand_id
1 'polypeptide(L)'
;MAPSSPSMVPADGNGHSAQGMRKLRKPVIEKMRRDRINSSIEQLRMLLEKEFDKQQLPSKPEKVDILEMTVTFLQQHLAGKTAPSSSQSYTEGYSKCLQVSECFLSQHRQTETQVKLLQTIHGEQPLATASLPFQLGVHHTAKKDLVPGSHKAVWRPW
;
A
#
# COMPACT_ATOMS: atom_id res chain seq x y z
N MET A 1 -29.65 -50.24 60.55
CA MET A 1 -28.97 -50.41 59.24
C MET A 1 -29.21 -49.15 58.43
N ALA A 2 -28.17 -48.36 58.20
CA ALA A 2 -28.17 -47.23 57.27
C ALA A 2 -26.98 -47.45 56.32
N PRO A 3 -27.15 -47.36 54.99
CA PRO A 3 -26.08 -47.66 54.05
C PRO A 3 -25.13 -46.46 53.91
N SER A 4 -23.83 -46.75 54.00
CA SER A 4 -22.73 -45.84 53.70
C SER A 4 -22.77 -45.40 52.23
N SER A 5 -22.78 -44.09 51.97
CA SER A 5 -22.56 -43.55 50.62
C SER A 5 -21.06 -43.41 50.36
N PRO A 6 -20.50 -43.98 49.27
CA PRO A 6 -19.12 -43.72 48.90
C PRO A 6 -19.03 -42.37 48.19
N SER A 7 -18.15 -41.52 48.71
CA SER A 7 -17.67 -40.30 48.07
C SER A 7 -16.91 -40.66 46.78
N MET A 8 -17.48 -40.33 45.62
CA MET A 8 -16.73 -40.26 44.37
C MET A 8 -16.35 -38.81 44.10
N VAL A 9 -15.20 -38.42 44.64
CA VAL A 9 -14.40 -37.33 44.06
C VAL A 9 -13.83 -37.82 42.72
N PRO A 10 -14.00 -37.10 41.60
CA PRO A 10 -13.28 -37.42 40.39
C PRO A 10 -11.84 -36.92 40.56
N ALA A 11 -10.92 -37.87 40.69
CA ALA A 11 -9.49 -37.60 40.60
C ALA A 11 -9.14 -37.12 39.19
N ASP A 12 -8.53 -35.95 39.16
CA ASP A 12 -7.41 -35.52 38.32
C ASP A 12 -7.21 -36.06 36.90
N GLY A 13 -6.92 -35.12 36.01
CA GLY A 13 -5.96 -35.38 34.94
C GLY A 13 -6.47 -35.24 33.51
N ASN A 14 -6.89 -34.04 33.10
CA ASN A 14 -6.83 -33.70 31.67
C ASN A 14 -6.38 -32.26 31.39
N GLY A 15 -5.23 -31.89 31.95
CA GLY A 15 -4.52 -30.65 31.59
C GLY A 15 -3.73 -30.73 30.26
N HIS A 16 -3.64 -31.89 29.61
CA HIS A 16 -2.75 -32.11 28.45
C HIS A 16 -3.44 -31.99 27.08
N SER A 17 -4.77 -32.01 26.99
CA SER A 17 -5.50 -31.97 25.71
C SER A 17 -5.52 -30.58 25.06
N ALA A 18 -5.62 -29.50 25.85
CA ALA A 18 -5.71 -28.13 25.31
C ALA A 18 -4.39 -27.59 24.74
N GLN A 19 -3.24 -28.07 25.22
CA GLN A 19 -1.93 -27.70 24.65
C GLN A 19 -1.59 -28.53 23.41
N GLY A 20 -1.93 -29.83 23.38
CA GLY A 20 -1.76 -30.69 22.20
C GLY A 20 -2.61 -30.23 21.01
N MET A 21 -3.88 -29.88 21.24
CA MET A 21 -4.73 -29.30 20.19
C MET A 21 -4.21 -27.96 19.68
N ARG A 22 -3.65 -27.09 20.54
CA ARG A 22 -3.02 -25.83 20.11
C ARG A 22 -1.74 -26.06 19.30
N LYS A 23 -0.99 -27.15 19.59
CA LYS A 23 0.21 -27.57 18.85
C LYS A 23 -0.11 -28.25 17.51
N LEU A 24 -1.27 -28.91 17.38
CA LEU A 24 -1.75 -29.54 16.12
C LEU A 24 -2.61 -28.61 15.25
N ARG A 25 -3.32 -27.62 15.81
CA ARG A 25 -4.12 -26.66 15.01
C ARG A 25 -3.24 -25.70 14.22
N LYS A 26 -2.11 -25.28 14.79
CA LYS A 26 -1.13 -24.41 14.12
C LYS A 26 -0.61 -24.98 12.78
N PRO A 27 -0.16 -26.25 12.69
CA PRO A 27 0.31 -26.81 11.42
C PRO A 27 -0.82 -26.98 10.39
N VAL A 28 -2.06 -27.23 10.81
CA VAL A 28 -3.20 -27.32 9.88
C VAL A 28 -3.55 -25.96 9.28
N ILE A 29 -3.62 -24.91 10.10
CA ILE A 29 -3.90 -23.55 9.63
C ILE A 29 -2.78 -23.07 8.71
N GLU A 30 -1.51 -23.34 9.05
CA GLU A 30 -0.39 -22.97 8.20
C GLU A 30 -0.40 -23.74 6.87
N LYS A 31 -0.78 -25.03 6.87
CA LYS A 31 -0.99 -25.79 5.64
C LYS A 31 -2.07 -25.15 4.78
N MET A 32 -3.23 -24.82 5.35
CA MET A 32 -4.32 -24.13 4.61
C MET A 32 -3.86 -22.78 4.04
N ARG A 33 -3.05 -22.03 4.79
CA ARG A 33 -2.49 -20.76 4.32
C ARG A 33 -1.56 -20.97 3.13
N ARG A 34 -0.64 -21.95 3.21
CA ARG A 34 0.27 -22.32 2.12
C ARG A 34 -0.49 -22.80 0.89
N ASP A 35 -1.51 -23.62 1.08
CA ASP A 35 -2.36 -24.13 0.00
C ASP A 35 -3.11 -22.98 -0.69
N ARG A 36 -3.64 -22.03 0.08
CA ARG A 36 -4.26 -20.81 -0.46
C ARG A 36 -3.29 -19.97 -1.28
N ILE A 37 -2.07 -19.74 -0.76
CA ILE A 37 -1.02 -19.00 -1.48
C ILE A 37 -0.67 -19.71 -2.80
N ASN A 38 -0.42 -21.02 -2.74
CA ASN A 38 -0.10 -21.80 -3.93
C ASN A 38 -1.24 -21.79 -4.97
N SER A 39 -2.49 -21.91 -4.50
CA SER A 39 -3.68 -21.80 -5.35
C SER A 39 -3.75 -20.45 -6.05
N SER A 40 -3.51 -19.34 -5.34
CA SER A 40 -3.50 -18.01 -5.94
C SER A 40 -2.36 -17.81 -6.95
N ILE A 41 -1.18 -18.39 -6.71
CA ILE A 41 -0.06 -18.34 -7.66
C ILE A 41 -0.41 -19.10 -8.95
N GLU A 42 -1.07 -20.25 -8.84
CA GLU A 42 -1.53 -21.00 -10.01
C GLU A 42 -2.62 -20.23 -10.77
N GLN A 43 -3.53 -19.56 -10.07
CA GLN A 43 -4.52 -18.68 -10.70
C GLN A 43 -3.86 -17.53 -11.47
N LEU A 44 -2.82 -16.90 -10.90
CA LEU A 44 -2.06 -15.85 -11.59
C LEU A 44 -1.42 -16.37 -12.88
N ARG A 45 -0.82 -17.56 -12.83
CA ARG A 45 -0.24 -18.22 -14.00
C ARG A 45 -1.28 -18.41 -15.11
N MET A 46 -2.46 -18.93 -14.78
CA MET A 46 -3.54 -19.13 -15.76
C MET A 46 -4.05 -17.82 -16.35
N LEU A 47 -4.17 -16.76 -15.54
CA LEU A 47 -4.61 -15.45 -16.02
C LEU A 47 -3.60 -14.77 -16.95
N LEU A 48 -2.31 -15.06 -16.77
CA LEU A 48 -1.21 -14.45 -17.51
C LEU A 48 -0.65 -15.35 -18.62
N GLU A 49 -1.31 -16.46 -18.95
CA GLU A 49 -0.86 -17.45 -19.96
C GLU A 49 -0.42 -16.78 -21.28
N LYS A 50 -1.22 -15.85 -21.78
CA LYS A 50 -0.90 -15.08 -23.00
C LYS A 50 0.33 -14.18 -22.87
N GLU A 51 0.61 -13.66 -21.67
CA GLU A 51 1.79 -12.83 -21.44
C GLU A 51 3.06 -13.69 -21.36
N PHE A 52 2.97 -14.91 -20.81
CA PHE A 52 4.06 -15.88 -20.85
C PHE A 52 4.40 -16.29 -22.29
N ASP A 53 3.38 -16.55 -23.12
CA ASP A 53 3.59 -16.88 -24.54
C ASP A 53 4.29 -15.76 -25.30
N LYS A 54 3.87 -14.49 -25.09
CA LYS A 54 4.50 -13.32 -25.70
C LYS A 54 5.97 -13.17 -25.31
N GLN A 55 6.30 -13.45 -24.05
CA GLN A 55 7.67 -13.39 -23.56
C GLN A 55 8.47 -14.67 -23.84
N GLN A 56 7.87 -15.65 -24.55
CA GLN A 56 8.48 -16.95 -24.87
C GLN A 56 8.99 -17.67 -23.61
N LEU A 57 8.30 -17.47 -22.48
CA LEU A 57 8.60 -18.18 -21.26
C LEU A 57 8.15 -19.64 -21.40
N PRO A 58 8.83 -20.58 -20.71
CA PRO A 58 8.48 -21.98 -20.80
C PRO A 58 7.02 -22.19 -20.40
N SER A 59 6.35 -23.18 -21.00
CA SER A 59 4.96 -23.52 -20.66
C SER A 59 4.76 -23.78 -19.16
N LYS A 60 5.83 -24.09 -18.41
CA LYS A 60 5.82 -24.17 -16.94
C LYS A 60 6.79 -23.16 -16.31
N PRO A 61 6.42 -21.87 -16.18
CA PRO A 61 7.25 -20.86 -15.53
C PRO A 61 7.49 -21.18 -14.06
N GLU A 62 8.63 -20.73 -13.53
CA GLU A 62 8.93 -20.86 -12.10
C GLU A 62 8.05 -19.88 -11.28
N LYS A 63 7.95 -20.12 -9.97
CA LYS A 63 7.16 -19.23 -9.10
C LYS A 63 7.67 -17.79 -9.09
N VAL A 64 8.97 -17.60 -9.24
CA VAL A 64 9.58 -16.27 -9.29
C VAL A 64 9.14 -15.55 -10.57
N ASP A 65 9.25 -16.22 -11.72
CA ASP A 65 8.82 -15.70 -13.02
C ASP A 65 7.33 -15.34 -13.03
N ILE A 66 6.48 -16.19 -12.44
CA ILE A 66 5.03 -15.91 -12.34
C ILE A 66 4.80 -14.60 -11.58
N LEU A 67 5.50 -14.39 -10.46
CA LEU A 67 5.34 -13.19 -9.64
C LEU A 67 5.94 -11.95 -10.31
N GLU A 68 7.09 -12.07 -10.96
CA GLU A 68 7.74 -10.98 -11.69
C GLU A 68 6.91 -10.51 -12.88
N MET A 69 6.40 -11.46 -13.69
CA MET A 69 5.45 -11.17 -14.76
C MET A 69 4.21 -10.46 -14.22
N THR A 70 3.64 -10.96 -13.12
CA THR A 70 2.45 -10.36 -12.50
C THR A 70 2.72 -8.90 -12.09
N VAL A 71 3.84 -8.61 -11.44
CA VAL A 71 4.20 -7.25 -11.04
C VAL A 71 4.35 -6.35 -12.26
N THR A 72 5.07 -6.80 -13.28
CA THR A 72 5.30 -6.05 -14.52
C THR A 72 3.99 -5.76 -15.24
N PHE A 73 3.14 -6.77 -15.39
CA PHE A 73 1.81 -6.64 -15.98
C PHE A 73 0.94 -5.63 -15.22
N LEU A 74 0.90 -5.73 -13.90
CA LEU A 74 0.14 -4.81 -13.06
C LEU A 74 0.68 -3.39 -13.13
N GLN A 75 2.00 -3.18 -13.15
CA GLN A 75 2.58 -1.85 -13.32
C GLN A 75 2.17 -1.23 -14.66
N GLN A 76 2.24 -1.98 -15.76
CA GLN A 76 1.84 -1.49 -17.07
C GLN A 76 0.34 -1.17 -17.14
N HIS A 77 -0.51 -2.00 -16.54
CA HIS A 77 -1.97 -1.86 -16.61
C HIS A 77 -2.57 -0.93 -15.53
N LEU A 78 -1.89 -0.73 -14.40
CA LEU A 78 -2.36 0.08 -13.28
C LEU A 78 -1.60 1.38 -13.10
N ALA A 79 -0.46 1.62 -13.76
CA ALA A 79 0.23 2.92 -13.68
C ALA A 79 -0.64 4.11 -14.11
N GLY A 80 -1.70 3.88 -14.90
CA GLY A 80 -2.72 4.90 -15.22
C GLY A 80 -3.99 4.87 -14.35
N LYS A 81 -4.09 3.94 -13.39
CA LYS A 81 -5.32 3.67 -12.60
C LYS A 81 -5.12 3.67 -11.09
N THR A 82 -3.89 3.52 -10.59
CA THR A 82 -3.61 3.81 -9.18
C THR A 82 -3.89 5.28 -8.95
N ALA A 83 -4.65 5.58 -7.89
CA ALA A 83 -4.97 6.95 -7.48
C ALA A 83 -3.76 7.85 -7.75
N PRO A 84 -3.94 8.98 -8.46
CA PRO A 84 -2.84 9.86 -8.81
C PRO A 84 -1.99 10.04 -7.57
N SER A 85 -0.69 9.73 -7.67
CA SER A 85 0.22 10.05 -6.58
C SER A 85 -0.06 11.50 -6.18
N SER A 86 0.05 11.85 -4.90
CA SER A 86 -0.25 13.23 -4.45
C SER A 86 0.44 14.29 -5.33
N SER A 87 1.61 13.96 -5.88
CA SER A 87 2.35 14.72 -6.89
C SER A 87 1.63 14.85 -8.24
N GLN A 88 1.03 13.79 -8.79
CA GLN A 88 0.24 13.84 -10.03
C GLN A 88 -1.06 14.64 -9.86
N SER A 89 -1.81 14.44 -8.77
CA SER A 89 -3.02 15.25 -8.48
C SER A 89 -2.68 16.72 -8.27
N TYR A 90 -1.58 17.00 -7.59
CA TYR A 90 -1.12 18.37 -7.38
C TYR A 90 -0.75 19.03 -8.70
N THR A 91 0.03 18.35 -9.55
CA THR A 91 0.47 18.90 -10.86
C THR A 91 -0.73 19.18 -11.76
N GLU A 92 -1.70 18.26 -11.80
CA GLU A 92 -2.94 18.44 -12.54
C GLU A 92 -3.78 19.61 -11.99
N GLY A 93 -3.96 19.67 -10.67
CA GLY A 93 -4.70 20.76 -10.02
C GLY A 93 -4.04 22.13 -10.19
N TYR A 94 -2.71 22.19 -10.11
CA TYR A 94 -1.92 23.39 -10.35
C TYR A 94 -2.06 23.86 -11.81
N SER A 95 -1.89 22.96 -12.79
CA SER A 95 -2.07 23.29 -14.20
C SER A 95 -3.47 23.81 -14.50
N LYS A 96 -4.51 23.18 -13.92
CA LYS A 96 -5.90 23.64 -14.05
C LYS A 96 -6.10 25.03 -13.46
N CYS A 97 -5.56 25.29 -12.27
CA CYS A 97 -5.64 26.59 -11.60
C CYS A 97 -4.94 27.68 -12.42
N LEU A 98 -3.74 27.40 -12.95
CA LEU A 98 -3.01 28.29 -13.83
C LEU A 98 -3.82 28.65 -15.07
N GLN A 99 -4.35 27.66 -15.79
CA GLN A 99 -5.12 27.87 -17.00
C GLN A 99 -6.36 28.74 -16.77
N VAL A 100 -7.09 28.49 -15.67
CA VAL A 100 -8.26 29.30 -15.29
C VAL A 100 -7.85 30.74 -14.98
N SER A 101 -6.73 30.92 -14.28
CA SER A 101 -6.19 32.24 -13.93
C SER A 101 -5.76 33.01 -15.17
N GLU A 102 -5.05 32.38 -16.11
CA GLU A 102 -4.68 32.99 -17.40
C GLU A 102 -5.90 33.42 -18.21
N CYS A 103 -6.91 32.55 -18.30
CA CYS A 103 -8.15 32.84 -19.02
C CYS A 103 -8.88 34.04 -18.41
N PHE A 104 -9.04 34.05 -17.08
CA PHE A 104 -9.68 35.15 -16.35
C PHE A 104 -8.98 36.50 -16.59
N LEU A 105 -7.65 36.52 -16.55
CA LEU A 105 -6.85 37.73 -16.77
C LEU A 105 -6.83 38.19 -18.24
N SER A 106 -7.04 37.28 -19.18
CA SER A 106 -7.09 37.58 -20.61
C SER A 106 -8.46 38.08 -21.07
N GLN A 107 -9.54 37.74 -20.34
CA GLN A 107 -10.92 38.09 -20.70
C GLN A 107 -11.31 39.55 -20.37
N HIS A 108 -10.62 40.21 -19.43
CA HIS A 108 -10.94 41.57 -18.96
C HIS A 108 -10.00 42.63 -19.58
N ARG A 109 -10.39 43.92 -19.52
CA ARG A 109 -9.47 45.03 -19.85
C ARG A 109 -8.22 44.94 -18.98
N GLN A 110 -7.09 44.74 -19.64
CA GLN A 110 -5.81 44.52 -18.98
C GLN A 110 -5.28 45.82 -18.39
N THR A 111 -5.13 45.83 -17.07
CA THR A 111 -4.32 46.84 -16.37
C THR A 111 -2.85 46.44 -16.44
N GLU A 112 -1.94 47.40 -16.27
CA GLU A 112 -0.49 47.14 -16.27
C GLU A 112 -0.09 46.03 -15.28
N THR A 113 -0.80 45.94 -14.14
CA THR A 113 -0.61 44.89 -13.14
C THR A 113 -1.06 43.51 -13.63
N GLN A 114 -2.16 43.40 -14.38
CA GLN A 114 -2.60 42.13 -14.97
C GLN A 114 -1.63 41.62 -16.04
N VAL A 115 -1.06 42.53 -16.85
CA VAL A 115 -0.04 42.19 -17.86
C VAL A 115 1.23 41.63 -17.20
N LYS A 116 1.72 42.29 -16.14
CA LYS A 116 2.88 41.81 -15.36
C LYS A 116 2.64 40.45 -14.71
N LEU A 117 1.43 40.22 -14.20
CA LEU A 117 1.06 38.96 -13.56
C LEU A 117 0.97 37.81 -14.58
N LEU A 118 0.40 38.05 -15.76
CA LEU A 118 0.40 37.08 -16.87
C LEU A 118 1.82 36.73 -17.35
N GLN A 119 2.73 37.70 -17.46
CA GLN A 119 4.13 37.44 -17.78
C GLN A 119 4.83 36.58 -16.71
N THR A 120 4.48 36.78 -15.44
CA THR A 120 5.02 35.98 -14.34
C THR A 120 4.53 34.53 -14.44
N ILE A 121 3.24 34.35 -14.72
CA ILE A 121 2.63 33.03 -14.91
C ILE A 121 3.26 32.27 -16.09
N HIS A 122 3.43 32.92 -17.24
CA HIS A 122 4.06 32.30 -18.41
C HIS A 122 5.59 32.09 -18.24
N GLY A 123 6.21 32.78 -17.29
CA GLY A 123 7.65 32.72 -17.02
C GLY A 123 8.08 31.67 -16.00
N GLU A 124 7.15 31.12 -15.20
CA GLU A 124 7.46 30.05 -14.26
C GLU A 124 7.47 28.69 -14.97
N GLN A 125 8.67 28.26 -15.39
CA GLN A 125 8.93 26.85 -15.63
C GLN A 125 8.74 26.05 -14.33
N PRO A 126 8.20 24.81 -14.37
CA PRO A 126 8.07 23.97 -13.19
C PRO A 126 9.46 23.52 -12.73
N LEU A 127 10.17 24.40 -12.02
CA LEU A 127 11.40 24.06 -11.34
C LEU A 127 11.00 23.26 -10.11
N ALA A 128 11.30 21.98 -10.14
CA ALA A 128 11.40 21.17 -8.94
C ALA A 128 12.12 21.98 -7.84
N THR A 129 11.46 22.12 -6.70
CA THR A 129 12.05 22.63 -5.45
C THR A 129 12.70 24.01 -5.54
N ALA A 130 11.90 25.08 -5.47
CA ALA A 130 12.39 26.37 -4.99
C ALA A 130 11.36 26.96 -4.02
N SER A 131 11.71 26.92 -2.75
CA SER A 131 11.05 27.58 -1.64
C SER A 131 10.82 29.07 -1.93
N LEU A 132 9.56 29.48 -2.07
CA LEU A 132 9.18 30.89 -1.91
C LEU A 132 9.05 31.23 -0.41
N PRO A 133 9.48 32.42 0.02
CA PRO A 133 9.47 32.84 1.41
C PRO A 133 8.08 33.39 1.76
N PHE A 134 7.10 32.52 1.99
CA PHE A 134 5.87 32.91 2.67
C PHE A 134 5.77 32.15 3.99
N GLN A 135 6.46 32.68 5.00
CA GLN A 135 6.30 32.22 6.37
C GLN A 135 4.95 32.69 6.90
N LEU A 136 3.94 31.84 6.76
CA LEU A 136 2.75 31.96 7.60
C LEU A 136 3.10 31.31 8.94
N GLY A 137 3.34 32.14 9.94
CA GLY A 137 3.71 31.72 11.28
C GLY A 137 2.66 30.81 11.88
N VAL A 138 3.05 29.57 12.18
CA VAL A 138 2.30 28.66 13.03
C VAL A 138 3.07 28.51 14.33
N HIS A 139 2.49 29.04 15.40
CA HIS A 139 3.04 29.10 16.74
C HIS A 139 3.27 27.70 17.32
N HIS A 140 4.39 27.55 18.02
CA HIS A 140 4.86 26.32 18.66
C HIS A 140 4.08 26.02 19.95
N THR A 141 3.67 24.77 20.15
CA THR A 141 3.74 24.00 21.43
C THR A 141 3.72 22.51 21.03
N ALA A 142 4.33 21.52 21.67
CA ALA A 142 5.25 21.37 22.79
C ALA A 142 5.99 20.04 22.57
N LYS A 143 7.17 19.91 23.17
CA LYS A 143 8.07 18.75 23.10
C LYS A 143 7.45 17.50 23.74
N LYS A 144 7.67 16.32 23.13
CA LYS A 144 7.77 15.06 23.88
C LYS A 144 8.71 14.07 23.21
N ASP A 145 9.55 13.51 24.06
CA ASP A 145 10.82 12.84 23.82
C ASP A 145 10.80 11.58 22.94
N LEU A 146 11.85 11.50 22.10
CA LEU A 146 12.78 10.38 21.90
C LEU A 146 12.30 8.94 22.12
N VAL A 147 12.16 8.18 21.02
CA VAL A 147 12.85 6.88 20.77
C VAL A 147 12.88 6.62 19.24
N PRO A 148 14.05 6.40 18.60
CA PRO A 148 14.12 5.91 17.23
C PRO A 148 13.93 4.37 17.20
N GLY A 149 12.68 3.94 17.19
CA GLY A 149 12.31 2.54 17.01
C GLY A 149 12.23 2.18 15.54
N SER A 150 13.35 1.73 14.98
CA SER A 150 13.51 0.93 13.75
C SER A 150 12.21 0.57 13.00
N HIS A 151 11.86 1.34 11.96
CA HIS A 151 10.98 0.87 10.89
C HIS A 151 11.71 -0.18 10.05
N LYS A 152 11.85 -1.37 10.62
CA LYS A 152 11.98 -2.59 9.84
C LYS A 152 10.77 -3.40 10.26
N ALA A 153 9.78 -3.47 9.37
CA ALA A 153 8.83 -4.56 9.43
C ALA A 153 9.68 -5.82 9.40
N VAL A 154 9.94 -6.39 10.58
CA VAL A 154 10.64 -7.65 10.72
C VAL A 154 9.73 -8.62 10.02
N TRP A 155 10.07 -8.95 8.78
CA TRP A 155 9.57 -10.14 8.13
C TRP A 155 9.81 -11.25 9.13
N ARG A 156 8.75 -11.70 9.78
CA ARG A 156 8.81 -12.87 10.65
C ARG A 156 8.60 -14.04 9.71
N PRO A 157 9.62 -14.90 9.51
CA PRO A 157 9.37 -16.19 8.92
C PRO A 157 8.34 -16.89 9.81
N TRP A 158 7.33 -17.46 9.17
CA TRP A 158 6.31 -18.26 9.82
C TRP A 158 6.91 -19.59 10.28
#